data_AF-A0A2T5C0N2-F1
#
_entry.id   AF-A0A2T5C0N2-F1
#
_cell.length_a   1.000
_cell.length_b   1.000
_cell.length_c   1.000
_cell.angle_alpha   90.00
_cell.angle_beta   90.00
_cell.angle_gamma   90.00
#
_symmetry.space_group_name_H-M   'P 1'
#
loop_
_entity.id
_entity.type
_entity.pdbx_description
1 polymer ?
#
loop_
_entity_poly.entity_id
_entity_poly.type
_entity_poly.pdbx_seq_one_letter_code
_entity_poly.pdbx_strand_id
1 'polypeptide(L)'
;MLTDLTNIIIDGLQLLNRLHLLKVILGALLLAVLCWFICSWYTKLWNKSFQVSTKHHLLCALSALLTFFFVLAFVGIRNLRPVAEATVEKWSSALRENGQWQDQTFKDAYDALKNTGWEDFSEVPSPDQADAYLPCSKESSMILTANLYAEKACLDFSKKHSFLDMILPSESRISKEIIKNDMDNYFRSKGEFYPIPRAVELASVQIRDELLKKTPRVVFLGRTMLIILFLLIQLIPLGIIGYCAYKNLKIANK
;
A
#
# COMPACT_ATOMS: atom_id res chain seq x y z
N MET A 1 -7.57 2.79 1.81
CA MET A 1 -7.08 1.83 0.81
C MET A 1 -6.87 2.45 -0.57
N LEU A 2 -7.91 2.95 -1.26
CA LEU A 2 -7.74 3.51 -2.61
C LEU A 2 -6.75 4.67 -2.66
N THR A 3 -6.84 5.63 -1.72
CA THR A 3 -5.91 6.76 -1.61
C THR A 3 -4.45 6.32 -1.41
N ASP A 4 -4.24 5.27 -0.61
CA ASP A 4 -2.90 4.73 -0.33
C ASP A 4 -2.33 4.06 -1.59
N LEU A 5 -3.14 3.27 -2.29
CA LEU A 5 -2.78 2.71 -3.60
C LEU A 5 -2.44 3.79 -4.63
N THR A 6 -3.23 4.87 -4.71
CA THR A 6 -2.95 5.96 -5.65
C THR A 6 -1.65 6.68 -5.31
N ASN A 7 -1.37 6.91 -4.02
CA ASN A 7 -0.11 7.51 -3.59
C ASN A 7 1.07 6.63 -3.96
N ILE A 8 0.97 5.31 -3.73
CA ILE A 8 2.00 4.34 -4.11
C ILE A 8 2.26 4.33 -5.61
N ILE A 9 1.22 4.40 -6.43
CA ILE A 9 1.36 4.48 -7.90
C ILE A 9 2.09 5.78 -8.28
N ILE A 10 1.71 6.91 -7.68
CA ILE A 10 2.31 8.22 -7.94
C ILE A 10 3.79 8.21 -7.53
N ASP A 11 4.11 7.78 -6.32
CA ASP A 11 5.48 7.67 -5.81
C ASP A 11 6.30 6.73 -6.70
N GLY A 12 5.70 5.63 -7.15
CA GLY A 12 6.31 4.72 -8.11
C GLY A 12 6.64 5.37 -9.45
N LEU A 13 5.80 6.29 -9.95
CA LEU A 13 6.08 7.08 -11.15
C LEU A 13 7.15 8.15 -10.90
N GLN A 14 7.20 8.75 -9.70
CA GLN A 14 8.19 9.76 -9.32
C GLN A 14 9.61 9.20 -9.21
N LEU A 15 9.75 7.89 -8.97
CA LEU A 15 11.05 7.20 -9.01
C LEU A 15 11.64 7.09 -10.42
N LEU A 16 10.85 7.35 -11.48
CA LEU A 16 11.38 7.43 -12.83
C LEU A 16 12.12 8.75 -13.03
N ASN A 17 13.24 8.72 -13.73
CA ASN A 17 13.85 9.96 -14.17
C ASN A 17 12.90 10.72 -15.14
N ARG A 18 13.07 12.05 -15.23
CA ARG A 18 12.17 12.92 -16.01
C ARG A 18 11.96 12.46 -17.45
N LEU A 19 13.03 11.98 -18.10
CA LEU A 19 12.97 11.50 -19.48
C LEU A 19 12.15 10.21 -19.61
N HIS A 20 12.32 9.25 -18.69
CA HIS A 20 11.53 8.02 -18.68
C HIS A 20 10.06 8.30 -18.35
N LEU A 21 9.79 9.18 -17.39
CA LEU A 21 8.43 9.61 -17.07
C LEU A 21 7.75 10.24 -18.29
N LEU A 22 8.44 11.13 -19.01
CA LEU A 22 7.93 11.73 -20.25
C LEU A 22 7.64 10.65 -21.32
N LYS A 23 8.55 9.69 -21.52
CA LYS A 23 8.33 8.57 -22.45
C LYS A 23 7.11 7.74 -22.08
N VAL A 24 6.89 7.49 -20.78
CA VAL A 24 5.73 6.75 -20.28
C VAL A 24 4.44 7.53 -20.53
N ILE A 25 4.42 8.83 -20.26
CA ILE A 25 3.25 9.70 -20.52
C ILE A 25 2.94 9.75 -22.02
N LEU A 26 3.95 9.99 -22.86
CA LEU A 26 3.78 10.00 -24.32
C LEU A 26 3.32 8.65 -24.86
N GLY A 27 3.87 7.54 -24.34
CA GLY A 27 3.43 6.19 -24.68
C GLY A 27 1.98 5.92 -24.26
N ALA A 28 1.58 6.38 -23.07
CA ALA A 28 0.21 6.27 -22.57
C ALA A 28 -0.77 7.07 -23.44
N LEU A 29 -0.40 8.29 -23.84
CA LEU A 29 -1.19 9.11 -24.76
C LEU A 29 -1.33 8.46 -26.13
N LEU A 30 -0.22 7.96 -26.69
CA LEU A 30 -0.22 7.26 -27.97
C LEU A 30 -1.15 6.03 -27.92
N LEU A 31 -1.05 5.21 -26.89
CA LEU A 31 -1.90 4.03 -26.70
C LEU A 31 -3.37 4.42 -26.52
N ALA A 32 -3.68 5.49 -25.79
CA ALA A 32 -5.04 6.00 -25.63
C ALA A 32 -5.64 6.46 -26.97
N VAL A 33 -4.88 7.22 -27.77
CA VAL A 33 -5.30 7.67 -29.11
C VAL A 33 -5.51 6.48 -30.05
N LEU A 34 -4.58 5.52 -30.06
CA LEU A 34 -4.71 4.30 -30.86
C LEU A 34 -5.93 3.48 -30.44
N CYS A 35 -6.18 3.37 -29.14
CA CYS A 35 -7.33 2.67 -28.58
C CYS A 35 -8.66 3.31 -29.03
N TRP A 36 -8.78 4.65 -28.93
CA TRP A 36 -9.93 5.36 -29.48
C TRP A 36 -10.09 5.07 -30.96
N PHE A 37 -9.01 5.27 -31.74
CA PHE A 37 -9.03 5.10 -33.19
C PHE A 37 -9.52 3.70 -33.58
N ILE A 38 -8.92 2.65 -33.02
CA ILE A 38 -9.31 1.25 -33.26
C ILE A 38 -10.79 1.03 -32.91
N CYS A 39 -11.24 1.45 -31.73
CA CYS A 39 -12.63 1.28 -31.31
C CYS A 39 -13.63 2.04 -32.20
N SER A 40 -13.21 3.17 -32.78
CA SER A 40 -14.04 3.94 -33.71
C SER A 40 -14.02 3.41 -35.15
N TRP A 41 -12.98 2.67 -35.54
CA TRP A 41 -12.79 2.28 -36.95
C TRP A 41 -13.02 0.80 -37.23
N TYR A 42 -12.88 -0.09 -36.23
CA TYR A 42 -12.91 -1.53 -36.47
C TYR A 42 -14.21 -2.03 -37.14
N THR A 43 -15.35 -1.36 -36.92
CA THR A 43 -16.62 -1.74 -37.56
C THR A 43 -16.59 -1.58 -39.08
N LYS A 44 -15.77 -0.66 -39.61
CA LYS A 44 -15.62 -0.46 -41.06
C LYS A 44 -14.95 -1.64 -41.76
N LEU A 45 -14.31 -2.55 -41.01
CA LEU A 45 -13.72 -3.77 -41.57
C LEU A 45 -14.80 -4.73 -42.12
N TRP A 46 -16.02 -4.66 -41.60
CA TRP A 46 -17.11 -5.58 -41.96
C TRP A 46 -18.45 -4.90 -42.23
N ASN A 47 -18.64 -3.63 -41.86
CA ASN A 47 -19.77 -2.80 -42.26
C ASN A 47 -19.28 -1.40 -42.69
N LYS A 48 -19.05 -1.22 -44.00
CA LYS A 48 -18.55 0.05 -44.57
C LYS A 48 -19.56 1.21 -44.52
N SER A 49 -20.86 0.92 -44.45
CA SER A 49 -21.92 1.94 -44.42
C SER A 49 -22.23 2.45 -43.02
N PHE A 50 -21.79 1.74 -41.97
CA PHE A 50 -22.02 2.15 -40.60
C PHE A 50 -21.27 3.45 -40.27
N GLN A 51 -22.01 4.42 -39.76
CA GLN A 51 -21.45 5.66 -39.23
C GLN A 51 -21.48 5.67 -37.70
N VAL A 52 -20.32 5.96 -37.12
CA VAL A 52 -20.15 6.03 -35.67
C VAL A 52 -20.75 7.34 -35.17
N SER A 53 -21.77 7.25 -34.31
CA SER A 53 -22.41 8.41 -33.68
C SER A 53 -21.53 9.09 -32.62
N THR A 54 -21.89 10.31 -32.23
CA THR A 54 -21.25 11.05 -31.12
C THR A 54 -21.27 10.27 -29.80
N LYS A 55 -22.34 9.51 -29.52
CA LYS A 55 -22.44 8.69 -28.30
C LYS A 55 -21.38 7.59 -28.27
N HIS A 56 -21.11 6.98 -29.42
CA HIS A 56 -20.05 5.97 -29.55
C HIS A 56 -18.67 6.60 -29.37
N HIS A 57 -18.43 7.80 -29.92
CA HIS A 57 -17.19 8.53 -29.70
C HIS A 57 -16.98 8.87 -28.22
N LEU A 58 -18.02 9.23 -27.47
CA LEU A 58 -17.93 9.48 -26.03
C LEU A 58 -17.51 8.21 -25.27
N LEU A 59 -18.06 7.03 -25.63
CA LEU A 59 -17.65 5.75 -25.04
C LEU A 59 -16.19 5.41 -25.37
N CYS A 60 -15.76 5.60 -26.62
CA CYS A 60 -14.36 5.41 -27.02
C CYS A 60 -13.43 6.37 -26.28
N ALA A 61 -13.84 7.63 -26.09
CA ALA A 61 -13.07 8.63 -25.35
C ALA A 61 -12.89 8.25 -23.88
N LEU A 62 -13.94 7.77 -23.22
CA LEU A 62 -13.86 7.28 -21.85
C LEU A 62 -12.91 6.07 -21.75
N SER A 63 -13.02 5.13 -22.67
CA SER A 63 -12.13 3.96 -22.72
C SER A 63 -10.66 4.33 -22.95
N ALA A 64 -10.41 5.31 -23.83
CA ALA A 64 -9.09 5.86 -24.08
C ALA A 64 -8.51 6.56 -22.86
N LEU A 65 -9.33 7.34 -22.14
CA LEU A 65 -8.92 7.98 -20.89
C LEU A 65 -8.53 6.96 -19.82
N LEU A 66 -9.32 5.89 -19.66
CA LEU A 66 -8.98 4.80 -18.74
C LEU A 66 -7.72 4.06 -19.16
N THR A 67 -7.50 3.88 -20.47
CA THR A 67 -6.25 3.30 -21.00
C THR A 67 -5.04 4.11 -20.58
N PHE A 68 -5.11 5.44 -20.66
CA PHE A 68 -4.04 6.31 -20.21
C PHE A 68 -3.68 6.05 -18.74
N PHE A 69 -4.68 6.04 -17.84
CA PHE A 69 -4.46 5.78 -16.43
C PHE A 69 -3.99 4.35 -16.13
N PHE A 70 -4.46 3.35 -16.88
CA PHE A 70 -3.98 1.97 -16.72
C PHE A 70 -2.51 1.81 -17.09
N VAL A 71 -2.04 2.46 -18.16
CA VAL A 71 -0.62 2.45 -18.52
C VAL A 71 0.22 3.09 -17.40
N LEU A 72 -0.22 4.23 -16.86
CA LEU A 72 0.46 4.88 -15.74
C LEU A 72 0.49 3.99 -14.49
N ALA A 73 -0.64 3.41 -14.10
CA ALA A 73 -0.73 2.50 -12.95
C ALA A 73 0.15 1.26 -13.14
N PHE A 74 0.17 0.70 -14.35
CA PHE A 74 0.97 -0.48 -14.70
C PHE A 74 2.47 -0.22 -14.55
N VAL A 75 2.92 0.98 -14.91
CA VAL A 75 4.31 1.40 -14.72
C VAL A 75 4.58 1.77 -13.25
N GLY A 76 3.69 2.49 -12.58
CA GLY A 76 3.86 2.88 -11.18
C GLY A 76 4.00 1.67 -10.25
N ILE A 77 3.14 0.66 -10.40
CA ILE A 77 3.19 -0.58 -9.61
C ILE A 77 4.51 -1.34 -9.80
N ARG A 78 5.20 -1.21 -10.95
CA ARG A 78 6.52 -1.84 -11.15
C ARG A 78 7.52 -1.44 -10.06
N ASN A 79 7.40 -0.21 -9.56
CA ASN A 79 8.29 0.35 -8.54
C ASN A 79 7.74 0.21 -7.12
N LEU A 80 6.78 -0.70 -6.88
CA LEU A 80 6.20 -0.93 -5.55
C LEU A 80 7.27 -1.26 -4.49
N ARG A 81 8.32 -2.00 -4.87
CA ARG A 81 9.40 -2.39 -3.93
C ARG A 81 10.11 -1.19 -3.31
N PRO A 82 10.79 -0.32 -4.08
CA PRO A 82 11.46 0.85 -3.51
C PRO A 82 10.48 1.82 -2.85
N VAL A 83 9.23 1.91 -3.33
CA VAL A 83 8.19 2.74 -2.68
C VAL A 83 7.84 2.19 -1.30
N ALA A 84 7.64 0.88 -1.15
CA ALA A 84 7.34 0.24 0.12
C ALA A 84 8.48 0.43 1.13
N GLU A 85 9.74 0.24 0.70
CA GLU A 85 10.93 0.49 1.54
C GLU A 85 10.96 1.93 2.05
N ALA A 86 10.84 2.92 1.14
CA ALA A 86 10.84 4.33 1.51
C ALA A 86 9.65 4.72 2.40
N THR A 87 8.49 4.09 2.18
CA THR A 87 7.27 4.35 2.97
C THR A 87 7.45 3.87 4.40
N VAL A 88 7.95 2.64 4.61
CA VAL A 88 8.20 2.10 5.95
C VAL A 88 9.26 2.90 6.69
N GLU A 89 10.34 3.31 6.00
CA GLU A 89 11.40 4.13 6.61
C GLU A 89 10.89 5.50 7.07
N LYS A 90 10.18 6.20 6.19
CA LYS A 90 9.58 7.50 6.48
C LYS A 90 8.54 7.40 7.60
N TRP A 91 7.72 6.36 7.57
CA TRP A 91 6.73 6.09 8.61
C TRP A 91 7.39 5.80 9.96
N SER A 92 8.40 4.93 10.00
CA SER A 92 9.11 4.56 11.23
C SER A 92 9.74 5.78 11.88
N SER A 93 10.38 6.64 11.07
CA SER A 93 10.95 7.92 11.54
C SER A 93 9.86 8.86 12.08
N ALA A 94 8.78 9.07 11.31
CA ALA A 94 7.69 9.94 11.72
C ALA A 94 6.95 9.44 12.97
N LEU A 95 6.87 8.12 13.18
CA LEU A 95 6.27 7.54 14.38
C LEU A 95 7.14 7.80 15.62
N ARG A 96 8.47 7.69 15.49
CA ARG A 96 9.43 7.99 16.57
C ARG A 96 9.48 9.47 16.95
N GLU A 97 9.03 10.36 16.08
CA GLU A 97 8.93 11.81 16.37
C GLU A 97 7.52 12.22 16.84
N ASN A 98 6.55 11.30 16.85
CA ASN A 98 5.18 11.58 17.21
C ASN A 98 4.97 11.50 18.73
N GLY A 99 5.12 12.64 19.41
CA GLY A 99 4.92 12.76 20.85
C GLY A 99 3.53 12.27 21.33
N GLN A 100 2.46 12.58 20.58
CA GLN A 100 1.11 12.12 20.94
C GLN A 100 1.00 10.59 20.94
N TRP A 101 1.59 9.93 19.94
CA TRP A 101 1.59 8.46 19.87
C TRP A 101 2.45 7.87 21.01
N GLN A 102 3.58 8.50 21.32
CA GLN A 102 4.46 8.07 22.41
C GLN A 102 3.76 8.17 23.77
N ASP A 103 3.12 9.30 24.06
CA ASP A 103 2.42 9.54 25.33
C ASP A 103 1.26 8.55 25.52
N GLN A 104 0.46 8.32 24.47
CA GLN A 104 -0.64 7.36 24.54
C GLN A 104 -0.13 5.93 24.71
N THR A 105 0.92 5.55 23.97
CA THR A 105 1.48 4.20 24.05
C THR A 105 2.14 3.97 25.41
N PHE A 106 2.76 5.00 25.99
CA PHE A 106 3.31 4.96 27.34
C PHE A 106 2.23 4.72 28.40
N LYS A 107 1.12 5.47 28.34
CA LYS A 107 -0.04 5.27 29.22
C LYS A 107 -0.60 3.86 29.12
N ASP A 108 -0.79 3.38 27.89
CA ASP A 108 -1.28 2.02 27.65
C ASP A 108 -0.32 0.96 28.20
N ALA A 109 0.99 1.15 28.06
CA ALA A 109 2.01 0.27 28.61
C ALA A 109 2.02 0.30 30.15
N TYR A 110 1.89 1.48 30.75
CA TYR A 110 1.83 1.69 32.18
C TYR A 110 0.66 0.94 32.80
N ASP A 111 -0.54 1.16 32.26
CA ASP A 111 -1.76 0.51 32.75
C ASP A 111 -1.70 -1.01 32.53
N ALA A 112 -1.23 -1.46 31.37
CA ALA A 112 -1.07 -2.88 31.09
C ALA A 112 -0.11 -3.55 32.09
N LEU A 113 1.03 -2.93 32.37
CA LEU A 113 2.02 -3.45 33.29
C LEU A 113 1.51 -3.43 34.74
N LYS A 114 0.88 -2.34 35.17
CA LYS A 114 0.25 -2.22 36.50
C LYS A 114 -0.78 -3.31 36.75
N ASN A 115 -1.61 -3.62 35.74
CA ASN A 115 -2.64 -4.65 35.83
C ASN A 115 -2.08 -6.08 35.97
N THR A 116 -0.81 -6.33 35.61
CA THR A 116 -0.21 -7.66 35.80
C THR A 116 0.13 -7.98 37.26
N GLY A 117 0.34 -6.95 38.10
CA GLY A 117 0.86 -7.11 39.46
C GLY A 117 2.30 -7.65 39.51
N TRP A 118 3.04 -7.64 38.39
CA TRP A 118 4.42 -8.14 38.37
C TRP A 118 5.42 -7.16 38.96
N GLU A 119 5.15 -5.87 38.90
CA GLU A 119 6.06 -4.80 39.32
C GLU A 119 5.43 -4.01 40.46
N ASP A 120 6.28 -3.36 41.27
CA ASP A 120 5.79 -2.48 42.33
C ASP A 120 5.55 -1.07 41.76
N PHE A 121 4.31 -0.60 41.87
CA PHE A 121 3.87 0.72 41.44
C PHE A 121 3.62 1.68 42.62
N SER A 122 3.96 1.28 43.85
CA SER A 122 3.68 2.09 45.06
C SER A 122 4.40 3.44 45.05
N GLU A 123 5.63 3.49 44.54
CA GLU A 123 6.45 4.71 44.42
C GLU A 123 6.57 5.22 42.97
N VAL A 124 5.79 4.64 42.04
CA VAL A 124 5.86 5.02 40.62
C VAL A 124 4.85 6.15 40.34
N PRO A 125 5.29 7.31 39.81
CA PRO A 125 4.41 8.41 39.45
C PRO A 125 3.33 8.01 38.44
N SER A 126 2.16 8.65 38.52
CA SER A 126 1.07 8.49 37.54
C SER A 126 1.56 8.87 36.13
N PRO A 127 1.10 8.20 35.05
CA PRO A 127 1.61 8.45 33.70
C PRO A 127 1.28 9.84 33.11
N ASP A 128 0.51 10.67 33.82
CA ASP A 128 0.30 12.09 33.50
C ASP A 128 1.38 13.02 34.09
N GLN A 129 2.28 12.49 34.92
CA GLN A 129 3.36 13.26 35.55
C GLN A 129 4.63 13.22 34.69
N ALA A 130 5.39 14.32 34.68
CA ALA A 130 6.56 14.48 33.81
C ALA A 130 7.73 13.53 34.14
N ASP A 131 7.77 13.00 35.35
CA ASP A 131 8.77 12.07 35.87
C ASP A 131 8.29 10.60 35.87
N ALA A 132 7.15 10.31 35.24
CA ALA A 132 6.64 8.95 35.13
C ALA A 132 7.60 8.04 34.34
N TYR A 133 7.73 6.80 34.79
CA TYR A 133 8.53 5.78 34.14
C TYR A 133 7.86 4.41 34.23
N LEU A 134 8.30 3.46 33.41
CA LEU A 134 7.84 2.08 33.47
C LEU A 134 8.82 1.26 34.33
N PRO A 135 8.38 0.70 35.48
CA PRO A 135 9.22 -0.17 36.29
C PRO A 135 9.40 -1.51 35.54
N CYS A 136 10.47 -1.67 34.78
CA CYS A 136 10.73 -2.89 34.03
C CYS A 136 11.88 -3.71 34.64
N SER A 137 11.74 -4.10 35.92
CA SER A 137 12.79 -4.86 36.63
C SER A 137 12.81 -6.35 36.26
N LYS A 138 11.68 -6.90 35.79
CA LYS A 138 11.55 -8.31 35.41
C LYS A 138 11.55 -8.49 33.89
N GLU A 139 12.09 -9.63 33.44
CA GLU A 139 12.09 -10.02 32.02
C GLU A 139 10.68 -10.00 31.42
N SER A 140 9.69 -10.58 32.12
CA SER A 140 8.29 -10.61 31.68
C SER A 140 7.70 -9.22 31.48
N SER A 141 8.07 -8.25 32.33
CA SER A 141 7.63 -6.86 32.23
C SER A 141 8.24 -6.18 31.01
N MET A 142 9.55 -6.39 30.78
CA MET A 142 10.23 -5.86 29.60
C MET A 142 9.64 -6.43 28.31
N ILE A 143 9.40 -7.75 28.24
CA ILE A 143 8.79 -8.40 27.08
C ILE A 143 7.38 -7.85 26.84
N LEU A 144 6.56 -7.70 27.90
CA LEU A 144 5.21 -7.17 27.78
C LEU A 144 5.22 -5.75 27.22
N THR A 145 6.04 -4.86 27.79
CA THR A 145 6.17 -3.48 27.34
C THR A 145 6.64 -3.42 25.89
N ALA A 146 7.73 -4.11 25.55
CA ALA A 146 8.25 -4.13 24.18
C ALA A 146 7.22 -4.67 23.17
N ASN A 147 6.46 -5.70 23.55
CA ASN A 147 5.37 -6.25 22.73
C ASN A 147 4.23 -5.27 22.53
N LEU A 148 3.85 -4.51 23.56
CA LEU A 148 2.80 -3.51 23.44
C LEU A 148 3.22 -2.37 22.50
N TYR A 149 4.46 -1.87 22.62
CA TYR A 149 4.99 -0.86 21.69
C TYR A 149 5.04 -1.37 20.25
N ALA A 150 5.52 -2.59 20.05
CA ALA A 150 5.52 -3.24 18.75
C ALA A 150 4.12 -3.37 18.15
N GLU A 151 3.15 -3.85 18.93
CA GLU A 151 1.76 -4.00 18.48
C GLU A 151 1.12 -2.65 18.14
N LYS A 152 1.32 -1.64 18.98
CA LYS A 152 0.83 -0.27 18.72
C LYS A 152 1.46 0.34 17.48
N ALA A 153 2.74 0.04 17.20
CA ALA A 153 3.39 0.45 15.96
C ALA A 153 2.76 -0.25 14.75
N CYS A 154 2.56 -1.57 14.79
CA CYS A 154 1.88 -2.30 13.71
C CYS A 154 0.46 -1.77 13.45
N LEU A 155 -0.29 -1.43 14.51
CA LEU A 155 -1.63 -0.84 14.40
C LEU A 155 -1.61 0.56 13.75
N ASP A 156 -0.64 1.41 14.12
CA ASP A 156 -0.47 2.72 13.48
C ASP A 156 -0.13 2.57 11.99
N PHE A 157 0.74 1.62 11.64
CA PHE A 157 1.06 1.30 10.25
C PHE A 157 -0.19 0.88 9.48
N SER A 158 -0.96 -0.08 9.99
CA SER A 158 -2.19 -0.58 9.36
C SER A 158 -3.19 0.55 9.09
N LYS A 159 -3.35 1.47 10.05
CA LYS A 159 -4.25 2.62 9.93
C LYS A 159 -3.81 3.61 8.84
N LYS A 160 -2.51 3.90 8.75
CA LYS A 160 -1.97 4.89 7.80
C LYS A 160 -1.73 4.31 6.39
N HIS A 161 -1.38 3.03 6.31
CA HIS A 161 -0.92 2.36 5.09
C HIS A 161 -1.76 1.12 4.77
N SER A 162 -3.08 1.29 4.72
CA SER A 162 -4.05 0.20 4.51
C SER A 162 -3.80 -0.69 3.28
N PHE A 163 -3.20 -0.18 2.20
CA PHE A 163 -2.87 -1.02 1.04
C PHE A 163 -1.63 -1.88 1.31
N LEU A 164 -0.58 -1.30 1.93
CA LEU A 164 0.59 -2.07 2.31
C LEU A 164 0.26 -3.10 3.39
N ASP A 165 -0.58 -2.74 4.35
CA ASP A 165 -1.07 -3.65 5.38
C ASP A 165 -1.82 -4.86 4.81
N MET A 166 -2.63 -4.65 3.77
CA MET A 166 -3.30 -5.75 3.05
C MET A 166 -2.32 -6.77 2.43
N ILE A 167 -1.09 -6.34 2.11
CA ILE A 167 -0.05 -7.22 1.55
C ILE A 167 0.59 -8.07 2.66
N LEU A 168 0.62 -7.56 3.88
CA LEU A 168 1.18 -8.25 5.02
C LEU A 168 0.33 -9.47 5.40
N PRO A 169 0.95 -10.60 5.81
CA PRO A 169 0.20 -11.70 6.40
C PRO A 169 -0.42 -11.28 7.73
N SER A 170 -1.56 -11.86 8.12
CA SER A 170 -2.17 -11.61 9.43
C SER A 170 -1.23 -11.92 10.62
N GLU A 171 -0.23 -12.78 10.37
CA GLU A 171 0.85 -13.18 11.28
C GLU A 171 2.05 -12.21 11.30
N SER A 172 2.05 -11.13 10.51
CA SER A 172 3.14 -10.13 10.50
C SER A 172 3.20 -9.27 11.77
N ARG A 173 2.30 -9.52 12.73
CA ARG A 173 2.41 -8.97 14.08
C ARG A 173 3.65 -9.56 14.71
N ILE A 174 4.52 -8.71 15.27
CA ILE A 174 5.75 -9.19 15.89
C ILE A 174 5.39 -10.19 16.98
N SER A 175 5.94 -11.40 16.91
CA SER A 175 5.73 -12.39 17.93
C SER A 175 6.57 -12.08 19.17
N LYS A 176 6.11 -12.53 20.34
CA LYS A 176 6.86 -12.36 21.60
C LYS A 176 8.22 -13.02 21.52
N GLU A 177 8.36 -14.10 20.75
CA GLU A 177 9.63 -14.81 20.52
C GLU A 177 10.62 -13.95 19.74
N ILE A 178 10.18 -13.19 18.72
CA ILE A 178 11.04 -12.27 17.97
C ILE A 178 11.56 -11.16 18.89
N ILE A 179 10.69 -10.60 19.73
CA ILE A 179 11.05 -9.58 20.71
C ILE A 179 12.02 -10.13 21.75
N LYS A 180 11.73 -11.31 22.30
CA LYS A 180 12.61 -11.98 23.26
C LYS A 180 13.99 -12.24 22.66
N ASN A 181 14.07 -12.75 21.43
CA ASN A 181 15.34 -12.98 20.76
C ASN A 181 16.13 -11.68 20.53
N ASP A 182 15.47 -10.58 20.14
CA ASP A 182 16.15 -9.28 20.01
C ASP A 182 16.64 -8.75 21.37
N MET A 183 15.83 -8.89 22.43
CA MET A 183 16.21 -8.54 23.79
C MET A 183 17.43 -9.35 24.27
N ASP A 184 17.41 -10.67 24.09
CA ASP A 184 18.53 -11.55 24.45
C ASP A 184 19.82 -11.15 23.73
N ASN A 185 19.72 -10.81 22.44
CA ASN A 185 20.85 -10.32 21.65
C ASN A 185 21.34 -8.94 22.11
N TYR A 186 20.41 -8.06 22.50
CA TYR A 186 20.74 -6.73 23.01
C TYR A 186 21.45 -6.79 24.36
N PHE A 187 20.93 -7.55 25.33
CA PHE A 187 21.51 -7.67 26.66
C PHE A 187 22.88 -8.34 26.64
N ARG A 188 23.13 -9.25 25.70
CA ARG A 188 24.48 -9.83 25.48
C ARG A 188 25.51 -8.81 24.99
N SER A 189 25.10 -7.67 24.42
CA SER A 189 25.99 -6.78 23.69
C SER A 189 26.06 -5.33 24.19
N LYS A 190 24.97 -4.77 24.75
CA LYS A 190 24.84 -3.30 24.90
C LYS A 190 24.26 -2.76 26.21
N GLY A 191 23.95 -3.58 27.22
CA GLY A 191 23.63 -3.07 28.57
C GLY A 191 22.52 -3.82 29.30
N GLU A 192 21.97 -3.21 30.35
CA GLU A 192 20.96 -3.79 31.27
C GLU A 192 19.51 -3.36 30.96
N PHE A 193 19.30 -2.32 30.13
CA PHE A 193 17.99 -1.75 29.84
C PHE A 193 17.63 -1.79 28.35
N TYR A 194 16.47 -2.35 28.00
CA TYR A 194 16.00 -2.43 26.62
C TYR A 194 15.31 -1.13 26.17
N PRO A 195 15.83 -0.41 25.16
CA PRO A 195 15.26 0.87 24.75
C PRO A 195 13.92 0.73 24.05
N ILE A 196 12.91 1.47 24.47
CA ILE A 196 11.59 1.51 23.83
C ILE A 196 11.66 1.83 22.31
N PRO A 197 12.47 2.80 21.82
CA PRO A 197 12.59 3.05 20.38
C PRO A 197 13.03 1.84 19.56
N ARG A 198 13.72 0.87 20.18
CA ARG A 198 14.16 -0.36 19.53
C ARG A 198 13.01 -1.31 19.23
N ALA A 199 11.96 -1.35 20.06
CA ALA A 199 10.75 -2.12 19.76
C ALA A 199 10.04 -1.62 18.49
N VAL A 200 10.00 -0.29 18.30
CA VAL A 200 9.46 0.33 17.08
C VAL A 200 10.34 0.03 15.87
N GLU A 201 11.66 0.06 16.06
CA GLU A 201 12.61 -0.32 15.02
C GLU A 201 12.43 -1.77 14.56
N LEU A 202 12.34 -2.69 15.52
CA LEU A 202 12.07 -4.10 15.27
C LEU A 202 10.76 -4.28 14.48
N ALA A 203 9.71 -3.54 14.83
CA ALA A 203 8.45 -3.52 14.09
C ALA A 203 8.64 -3.09 12.64
N SER A 204 9.35 -1.98 12.44
CA SER A 204 9.59 -1.45 11.11
C SER A 204 10.42 -2.39 10.23
N VAL A 205 11.44 -3.04 10.80
CA VAL A 205 12.25 -4.04 10.09
C VAL A 205 11.40 -5.24 9.70
N GLN A 206 10.60 -5.78 10.62
CA GLN A 206 9.73 -6.93 10.33
C GLN A 206 8.69 -6.61 9.25
N ILE A 207 8.04 -5.44 9.34
CA ILE A 207 7.07 -4.96 8.34
C ILE A 207 7.74 -4.83 6.97
N ARG A 208 8.92 -4.19 6.92
CA ARG A 208 9.68 -4.01 5.68
C ARG A 208 10.00 -5.35 5.04
N ASP A 209 10.60 -6.27 5.80
CA ASP A 209 11.11 -7.52 5.27
C ASP A 209 9.97 -8.42 4.75
N GLU A 210 8.83 -8.47 5.45
CA GLU A 210 7.63 -9.18 4.98
C GLU A 210 7.00 -8.53 3.74
N LEU A 211 6.90 -7.19 3.70
CA LEU A 211 6.44 -6.47 2.50
C LEU A 211 7.33 -6.79 1.30
N LEU A 212 8.65 -6.78 1.47
CA LEU A 212 9.62 -7.05 0.42
C LEU A 212 9.51 -8.47 -0.12
N LYS A 213 9.30 -9.44 0.76
CA LYS A 213 9.08 -10.83 0.39
C LYS A 213 7.83 -11.02 -0.45
N LYS A 214 6.75 -10.27 -0.17
CA LYS A 214 5.47 -10.38 -0.89
C LYS A 214 5.37 -9.50 -2.13
N THR A 215 6.15 -8.43 -2.20
CA THR A 215 6.09 -7.42 -3.26
C THR A 215 6.14 -8.01 -4.67
N PRO A 216 7.06 -8.94 -5.04
CA PRO A 216 7.11 -9.47 -6.41
C PRO A 216 5.79 -10.11 -6.86
N ARG A 217 5.13 -10.85 -5.96
CA ARG A 217 3.84 -11.48 -6.24
C ARG A 217 2.74 -10.43 -6.40
N VAL A 218 2.73 -9.39 -5.56
CA VAL A 218 1.76 -8.29 -5.65
C VAL A 218 1.92 -7.50 -6.94
N VAL A 219 3.16 -7.19 -7.35
CA VAL A 219 3.44 -6.51 -8.63
C VAL A 219 2.94 -7.35 -9.80
N PHE A 220 3.21 -8.67 -9.79
CA PHE A 220 2.74 -9.57 -10.83
C PHE A 220 1.20 -9.63 -10.90
N LEU A 221 0.54 -9.85 -9.76
CA LEU A 221 -0.92 -9.91 -9.68
C LEU A 221 -1.57 -8.57 -10.07
N GLY A 222 -1.05 -7.45 -9.56
CA GLY A 222 -1.56 -6.12 -9.87
C GLY A 222 -1.46 -5.80 -11.35
N ARG A 223 -0.33 -6.11 -11.99
CA ARG A 223 -0.17 -5.94 -13.44
C ARG A 223 -1.09 -6.84 -14.24
N THR A 224 -1.29 -8.09 -13.81
CA THR A 224 -2.21 -9.02 -14.45
C THR A 224 -3.65 -8.53 -14.34
N MET A 225 -4.05 -8.07 -13.15
CA MET A 225 -5.38 -7.51 -12.90
C MET A 225 -5.62 -6.25 -13.72
N LEU A 226 -4.64 -5.36 -13.86
CA LEU A 226 -4.73 -4.17 -14.72
C LEU A 226 -4.93 -4.55 -16.19
N ILE A 227 -4.23 -5.58 -16.70
CA ILE A 227 -4.44 -6.07 -18.08
C ILE A 227 -5.86 -6.61 -18.24
N ILE A 228 -6.35 -7.42 -17.29
CA ILE A 228 -7.71 -7.97 -17.35
C ILE A 228 -8.75 -6.84 -17.32
N LEU A 229 -8.62 -5.87 -16.41
CA LEU A 229 -9.51 -4.72 -16.32
C LEU A 229 -9.48 -3.87 -17.60
N PHE A 230 -8.30 -3.65 -18.17
CA PHE A 230 -8.14 -3.01 -19.45
C PHE A 230 -8.95 -3.73 -20.54
N LEU A 231 -8.78 -5.04 -20.69
CA LEU A 231 -9.52 -5.82 -21.69
C LEU A 231 -11.04 -5.75 -21.48
N LEU A 232 -11.51 -5.90 -20.23
CA LEU A 232 -12.93 -5.80 -19.89
C LEU A 232 -13.51 -4.44 -20.25
N ILE A 233 -12.80 -3.35 -19.97
CA ILE A 233 -13.23 -2.00 -20.32
C ILE A 233 -13.26 -1.80 -21.84
N GLN A 234 -12.31 -2.35 -22.59
CA GLN A 234 -12.33 -2.28 -24.06
C GLN A 234 -13.46 -3.09 -24.70
N LEU A 235 -13.89 -4.18 -24.07
CA LEU A 235 -15.03 -4.96 -24.57
C LEU A 235 -16.34 -4.18 -24.56
N ILE A 236 -16.48 -3.16 -23.72
CA ILE A 236 -17.70 -2.34 -23.64
C ILE A 236 -17.96 -1.56 -24.95
N PRO A 237 -17.06 -0.64 -25.39
CA PRO A 237 -17.27 0.06 -26.65
C PRO A 237 -17.29 -0.91 -27.84
N LEU A 238 -16.41 -1.92 -27.86
CA LEU A 238 -16.37 -2.91 -28.95
C LEU A 238 -17.67 -3.75 -29.04
N GLY A 239 -18.27 -4.09 -27.90
CA GLY A 239 -19.52 -4.84 -27.86
C GLY A 239 -20.70 -3.99 -28.32
N ILE A 240 -20.84 -2.78 -27.75
CA ILE A 240 -21.99 -1.89 -28.03
C ILE A 240 -21.95 -1.42 -29.48
N ILE A 241 -20.81 -0.87 -29.93
CA ILE A 241 -20.67 -0.34 -31.30
C ILE A 241 -20.81 -1.49 -32.31
N GLY A 242 -20.29 -2.67 -31.98
CA GLY A 242 -20.33 -3.86 -32.83
C GLY A 242 -21.75 -4.37 -32.98
N TYR A 243 -22.50 -4.47 -31.88
CA TYR A 243 -23.91 -4.83 -31.91
C TYR A 243 -24.73 -3.84 -32.74
N CYS A 244 -24.52 -2.53 -32.57
CA CYS A 244 -25.20 -1.49 -33.36
C CYS A 244 -24.89 -1.60 -34.86
N ALA A 245 -23.63 -1.82 -35.22
CA ALA A 245 -23.22 -2.01 -36.61
C ALA A 245 -23.80 -3.30 -37.22
N TYR A 246 -23.94 -4.36 -36.43
CA TYR A 246 -24.53 -5.63 -36.87
C TYR A 246 -26.03 -5.48 -37.13
N LYS A 247 -26.74 -4.82 -36.20
CA LYS A 247 -28.17 -4.52 -36.36
C LYS A 247 -28.42 -3.67 -37.61
N ASN A 248 -27.52 -2.73 -37.91
CA ASN A 248 -27.62 -1.89 -39.10
C ASN A 248 -27.52 -2.70 -40.41
N LEU A 249 -26.62 -3.70 -40.50
CA LEU A 249 -26.56 -4.60 -41.65
C LEU A 249 -27.86 -5.40 -41.85
N LYS A 250 -28.44 -5.92 -40.75
CA LYS A 250 -29.66 -6.72 -40.82
C LYS A 250 -30.88 -5.95 -41.32
N ILE A 251 -30.93 -4.64 -41.08
CA ILE A 251 -31.99 -3.76 -41.58
C ILE A 251 -31.76 -3.44 -43.06
N ALA A 252 -30.51 -3.24 -43.49
CA ALA A 252 -30.19 -2.91 -44.88
C ALA A 252 -30.41 -4.08 -45.87
N ASN A 253 -30.37 -5.32 -45.40
CA ASN A 253 -30.59 -6.54 -46.21
C ASN A 253 -32.05 -7.03 -46.19
N LYS A 254 -32.98 -6.31 -45.56
CA LYS A 254 -34.42 -6.55 -45.63
C LYS A 254 -35.06 -5.59 -46.60
#